data_AF-A0A2G9YCX8-F1
#
_entry.id   AF-A0A2G9YCX8-F1
#
_cell.length_a   1.000
_cell.length_b   1.000
_cell.length_c   1.000
_cell.angle_alpha   90.00
_cell.angle_beta   90.00
_cell.angle_gamma   90.00
#
_symmetry.space_group_name_H-M   'P 1'
#
loop_
_entity.id
_entity.type
_entity.pdbx_description
1 polymer ?
#
loop_
_entity_poly.entity_id
_entity_poly.type
_entity_poly.pdbx_seq_one_letter_code
_entity_poly.pdbx_strand_id
1 'polypeptide(L)' 'MAKICEVCGKTSMMAVVRKLLRGHYNPTTKKRKYPNLQHKKIGNKRIWICAKCLKAMGKIKA' A
#
# COMPACT_ATOMS: atom_id res chain seq x y z
N MET A 1 3.65 -7.21 13.85
CA MET A 1 3.34 -5.79 13.56
C MET A 1 2.29 -5.73 12.45
N ALA A 2 1.21 -4.99 12.66
CA ALA A 2 0.19 -4.82 11.63
C ALA A 2 0.79 -4.03 10.45
N LYS A 3 0.67 -4.55 9.22
CA LYS A 3 1.09 -3.85 7.99
C LYS A 3 0.09 -2.75 7.65
N ILE A 4 0.06 -1.71 8.49
CA ILE A 4 -0.86 -0.59 8.42
C ILE A 4 -0.05 0.70 8.33
N CYS A 5 -0.52 1.64 7.51
CA CYS A 5 0.04 2.99 7.50
C CYS A 5 -0.48 3.79 8.69
N GLU A 6 0.40 4.26 9.56
CA GLU A 6 0.02 4.99 10.78
C GLU A 6 -0.57 6.39 10.49
N VAL A 7 -0.31 6.94 9.30
CA VAL A 7 -0.79 8.29 8.91
C VAL A 7 -2.19 8.27 8.29
N CYS A 8 -2.53 7.23 7.52
CA CYS A 8 -3.78 7.20 6.74
C CYS A 8 -4.58 5.91 6.91
N GLY A 9 -4.18 5.03 7.83
CA GLY A 9 -4.87 3.78 8.14
C GLY A 9 -4.89 2.74 7.01
N LYS A 10 -4.16 2.95 5.91
CA LYS A 10 -4.17 2.02 4.77
C LYS A 10 -3.77 0.61 5.20
N THR A 11 -4.65 -0.33 4.91
CA THR A 11 -4.48 -1.77 5.16
C THR A 11 -4.35 -2.55 3.86
N SER A 12 -4.15 -3.86 3.96
CA SER A 12 -4.16 -4.76 2.81
C SER A 12 -5.56 -4.92 2.23
N MET A 13 -5.68 -5.03 0.91
CA MET A 13 -6.94 -5.41 0.25
C MET A 13 -6.88 -6.82 -0.33
N MET A 14 -8.02 -7.49 -0.43
CA MET A 14 -8.16 -8.70 -1.23
C MET A 14 -8.51 -8.30 -2.66
N ALA A 15 -7.71 -8.74 -3.63
CA ALA A 15 -7.94 -8.47 -5.04
C ALA A 15 -8.01 -9.77 -5.84
N VAL A 16 -8.88 -9.81 -6.84
CA VAL A 16 -8.96 -10.96 -7.75
C VAL A 16 -7.89 -10.82 -8.84
N VAL A 17 -7.14 -11.88 -9.07
CA VAL A 17 -6.20 -11.98 -10.19
C VAL A 17 -6.98 -12.30 -11.45
N ARG A 18 -6.80 -11.50 -12.49
CA ARG A 18 -7.40 -11.75 -13.81
C ARG A 18 -6.33 -12.32 -14.76
N LYS A 19 -6.69 -13.36 -15.50
CA LYS A 19 -5.84 -13.94 -16.55
C LYS A 19 -6.57 -13.87 -17.89
N LEU A 20 -5.85 -13.57 -18.96
CA LEU A 20 -6.42 -13.56 -20.30
C LEU A 20 -6.61 -14.99 -20.76
N LEU A 21 -7.87 -15.39 -20.99
CA LEU A 21 -8.25 -16.70 -21.49
C LEU A 21 -9.21 -16.49 -22.66
N ARG A 22 -8.89 -17.07 -23.83
CA ARG A 22 -9.73 -17.02 -25.05
C ARG A 22 -10.28 -15.62 -25.37
N GLY A 23 -9.45 -14.58 -25.23
CA GLY A 23 -9.81 -13.19 -25.59
C GLY A 23 -10.39 -12.33 -24.45
N HIS A 24 -10.69 -12.89 -23.28
CA HIS A 24 -11.22 -12.13 -22.14
C HIS A 24 -10.44 -12.30 -20.83
N TYR A 25 -10.39 -11.25 -20.01
CA TYR A 25 -9.72 -11.27 -18.71
C TYR A 25 -10.63 -11.89 -17.64
N ASN A 26 -10.49 -13.20 -17.43
CA ASN A 26 -11.31 -13.93 -16.49
C ASN A 26 -10.74 -13.88 -15.06
N PRO A 27 -11.59 -13.68 -14.04
CA PRO A 27 -11.19 -13.78 -12.64
C PRO A 27 -10.78 -15.22 -12.31
N THR A 28 -9.66 -15.38 -11.60
CA THR A 28 -9.10 -16.70 -11.26
C THR A 28 -9.05 -16.91 -9.76
N THR A 29 -8.01 -16.41 -9.10
CA THR A 29 -7.80 -16.58 -7.66
C THR A 29 -7.83 -15.23 -6.94
N LYS A 30 -8.16 -15.25 -5.66
CA LYS A 30 -8.06 -14.08 -4.79
C LYS A 30 -6.64 -14.01 -4.20
N LYS A 31 -5.97 -12.87 -4.36
CA LYS A 31 -4.66 -12.59 -3.77
C LYS A 31 -4.73 -11.33 -2.92
N ARG A 32 -4.08 -11.38 -1.76
CA ARG A 32 -3.93 -10.20 -0.89
C ARG A 32 -2.89 -9.24 -1.49
N LYS A 33 -3.27 -7.97 -1.68
CA LYS A 33 -2.38 -6.89 -2.07
C LYS A 33 -2.08 -6.03 -0.84
N TYR A 34 -0.80 -5.91 -0.52
CA TYR A 34 -0.33 -5.10 0.61
C TYR A 34 -0.02 -3.67 0.16
N PRO A 35 -0.25 -2.67 1.02
CA PRO A 35 0.21 -1.31 0.77
C PRO A 35 1.74 -1.27 0.74
N ASN A 36 2.30 -0.41 -0.12
CA ASN A 36 3.73 -0.13 -0.14
C ASN A 36 4.08 0.72 1.10
N LEU A 37 4.43 0.04 2.20
CA LEU A 37 4.83 0.63 3.47
C LEU A 37 6.35 0.79 3.52
N GLN A 38 6.77 1.93 4.04
CA GLN A 38 8.14 2.36 4.21
C GLN A 38 8.35 2.69 5.68
N HIS A 39 9.50 2.30 6.20
CA HIS A 39 9.86 2.54 7.60
C HIS A 39 10.63 3.85 7.70
N LYS A 40 10.06 4.85 8.38
CA LYS A 40 10.66 6.19 8.45
C LYS A 40 10.68 6.72 9.88
N LYS A 41 11.73 7.45 10.22
CA LYS A 41 11.83 8.22 11.47
C LYS A 41 11.16 9.58 11.29
N ILE A 42 10.18 9.88 12.12
CA ILE A 42 9.54 11.20 12.21
C ILE A 42 9.64 11.65 13.67
N GLY A 43 10.40 12.71 13.90
CA GLY A 43 10.81 13.11 15.25
C GLY A 43 11.61 12.00 15.94
N ASN A 44 11.17 11.61 17.14
CA ASN A 44 11.84 10.59 17.95
C ASN A 44 11.29 9.16 17.74
N LYS A 45 10.23 8.99 16.93
CA LYS A 45 9.59 7.70 16.70
C LYS A 45 9.84 7.19 15.28
N ARG A 46 9.96 5.88 15.13
CA ARG A 46 9.95 5.19 13.84
C ARG A 46 8.55 4.68 13.59
N ILE A 47 7.99 5.03 12.44
CA ILE A 47 6.62 4.69 12.08
C ILE A 47 6.55 4.09 10.68
N TRP A 48 5.57 3.23 10.46
CA TRP A 48 5.27 2.67 9.14
C TRP A 48 4.36 3.61 8.36
N ILE A 49 4.84 4.07 7.21
CA ILE A 49 4.15 5.03 6.35
C ILE A 49 4.02 4.49 4.94
N CYS A 50 2.86 4.69 4.31
CA CYS A 50 2.72 4.34 2.89
C CYS A 50 3.47 5.33 1.98
N ALA A 51 3.97 4.83 0.85
CA ALA A 51 4.72 5.64 -0.12
C ALA A 51 3.96 6.90 -0.60
N LYS A 52 2.61 6.86 -0.67
CA LYS A 52 1.79 8.04 -1.03
C LYS A 52 1.90 9.15 0.03
N CYS A 53 1.78 8.80 1.31
CA CYS A 53 1.91 9.77 2.41
C CYS A 53 3.36 10.30 2.50
N LEU A 54 4.34 9.43 2.28
CA LEU A 54 5.74 9.84 2.23
C LEU A 54 5.98 10.88 1.12
N LYS A 55 5.46 10.64 -0.08
CA LYS A 55 5.57 11.56 -1.21
C LYS A 55 4.85 12.90 -0.95
N ALA A 56 3.68 12.87 -0.31
CA ALA A 56 2.95 14.08 0.05
C ALA A 56 3.73 14.96 1.03
N MET A 57 4.31 14.36 2.08
CA MET A 57 5.16 15.08 3.05
C MET A 57 6.38 15.75 2.40
N GLY A 58 6.95 15.13 1.36
CA GLY A 58 8.07 15.73 0.63
C GLY A 58 7.71 16.98 -0.18
N LYS A 59 6.44 17.14 -0.55
CA LYS A 59 5.97 18.29 -1.36
C LYS A 59 5.61 19.53 -0.53
N ILE A 60 5.36 19.38 0.76
CA ILE A 60 4.95 20.47 1.67
C ILE A 60 6.18 21.31 2.12
N LYS A 61 7.40 20.82 1.89
CA LYS A 61 8.65 21.54 2.21
C LYS A 61 9.15 22.43 1.05
N ALA A 62 8.24 23.14 0.38
CA ALA A 62 8.56 24.17 -0.60
C ALA A 62 7.90 25.48 -0.19
#